data_AF-F0BEJ2-F1
#
_entry.id   AF-F0BEJ2-F1
#
_cell.length_a   1.000
_cell.length_b   1.000
_cell.length_c   1.000
_cell.angle_alpha   90.00
_cell.angle_beta   90.00
_cell.angle_gamma   90.00
#
_symmetry.space_group_name_H-M   'P 1'
#
loop_
_entity.id
_entity.type
_entity.pdbx_description
1 polymer ?
#
loop_
_entity_poly.entity_id
_entity_poly.type
_entity_poly.pdbx_seq_one_letter_code
_entity_poly.pdbx_strand_id
1 'polypeptide(L)'
;MKTCIAAVLLALPGLAVAQDLPPGYAGQGGMTLQEIDPAIYAYHYDHGFVGEDAMGWDPALQYAWSRIAAAEVCAQQPPSDALIAKLVEQYGKDAVSHRTNGIGHEAQMRAASTFCTPTRNAEAVMVVPAFAGGDFSTATAYAAAAEAGTVVVAAGGGGGQPGEPSRVTSAAGGPAGDLAGPAAHRGLWRPL
;
A
#
# COMPACT_ATOMS: atom_id res chain seq x y z
N MET A 1 -9.38 -42.04 -39.75
CA MET A 1 -9.88 -42.11 -38.35
C MET A 1 -9.34 -40.88 -37.63
N LYS A 2 -10.22 -40.03 -37.09
CA LYS A 2 -9.91 -38.67 -36.61
C LYS A 2 -10.08 -38.67 -35.09
N THR A 3 -8.98 -38.68 -34.35
CA THR A 3 -8.99 -38.66 -32.87
C THR A 3 -9.15 -37.22 -32.40
N CYS A 4 -10.34 -36.89 -31.87
CA CYS A 4 -10.59 -35.64 -31.16
C CYS A 4 -10.10 -35.81 -29.72
N ILE A 5 -9.00 -35.15 -29.36
CA ILE A 5 -8.55 -35.06 -27.97
C ILE A 5 -9.31 -33.89 -27.35
N ALA A 6 -10.29 -34.20 -26.50
CA ALA A 6 -10.97 -33.22 -25.66
C ALA A 6 -10.04 -32.86 -24.50
N ALA A 7 -9.43 -31.67 -24.57
CA ALA A 7 -8.73 -31.08 -23.43
C ALA A 7 -9.77 -30.52 -22.46
N VAL A 8 -10.05 -31.27 -21.40
CA VAL A 8 -10.82 -30.77 -20.25
C VAL A 8 -9.92 -29.83 -19.46
N LEU A 9 -10.10 -28.52 -19.68
CA LEU A 9 -9.56 -27.49 -18.81
C LEU A 9 -10.29 -27.57 -17.47
N LEU A 10 -9.65 -28.21 -16.49
CA LEU A 10 -10.04 -28.13 -15.10
C LEU A 10 -9.81 -26.68 -14.64
N ALA A 11 -10.88 -25.88 -14.63
CA ALA A 11 -10.90 -24.64 -13.88
C ALA A 11 -10.80 -24.99 -12.39
N LEU A 12 -9.59 -24.85 -11.83
CA LEU A 12 -9.42 -24.85 -10.38
C LEU A 12 -10.20 -23.64 -9.85
N PRO A 13 -11.16 -23.81 -8.93
CA PRO A 13 -11.70 -22.67 -8.20
C PRO A 13 -10.51 -22.04 -7.48
N GLY A 14 -10.22 -20.78 -7.79
CA GLY A 14 -9.24 -20.00 -7.05
C GLY A 14 -9.68 -19.96 -5.60
N LEU A 15 -9.10 -20.84 -4.78
CA LEU A 15 -9.02 -20.61 -3.35
C LEU A 15 -8.23 -19.31 -3.23
N ALA A 16 -8.97 -18.20 -3.07
CA ALA A 16 -8.42 -16.98 -2.51
C ALA A 16 -7.76 -17.40 -1.21
N VAL A 17 -6.44 -17.57 -1.26
CA VAL A 17 -5.65 -17.71 -0.06
C VAL A 17 -6.00 -16.50 0.78
N ALA A 18 -6.45 -16.71 2.01
CA ALA A 18 -6.58 -15.64 2.99
C ALA A 18 -5.17 -15.06 3.14
N GLN A 19 -4.85 -14.05 2.34
CA GLN A 19 -3.62 -13.28 2.48
C GLN A 19 -3.75 -12.56 3.81
N ASP A 20 -2.71 -12.63 4.65
CA ASP A 20 -2.61 -12.14 6.04
C ASP A 20 -3.65 -11.09 6.46
N LEU A 21 -4.90 -11.52 6.69
CA LEU A 21 -5.98 -10.62 7.01
C LEU A 21 -5.67 -9.96 8.37
N PRO A 22 -5.88 -8.63 8.52
CA PRO A 22 -5.80 -7.98 9.81
C PRO A 22 -6.57 -8.77 10.89
N PRO A 23 -6.05 -8.88 12.12
CA PRO A 23 -6.72 -9.62 13.18
C PRO A 23 -8.18 -9.16 13.37
N GLY A 24 -9.12 -10.11 13.26
CA GLY A 24 -10.56 -9.83 13.40
C GLY A 24 -11.26 -9.34 12.12
N TYR A 25 -10.53 -9.16 11.02
CA TYR A 25 -11.10 -8.80 9.73
C TYR A 25 -11.45 -10.05 8.92
N ALA A 26 -12.73 -10.19 8.56
CA ALA A 26 -13.26 -11.36 7.84
C ALA A 26 -13.32 -11.17 6.31
N GLY A 27 -12.77 -10.06 5.77
CA GLY A 27 -12.86 -9.73 4.35
C GLY A 27 -14.19 -9.10 3.92
N GLN A 28 -14.98 -8.57 4.87
CA GLN A 28 -16.28 -7.93 4.63
C GLN A 28 -16.48 -6.72 5.56
N GLY A 29 -17.13 -5.68 5.04
CA GLY A 29 -17.67 -4.54 5.77
C GLY A 29 -16.66 -3.53 6.34
N GLY A 30 -15.38 -3.57 5.98
CA GLY A 30 -14.34 -2.70 6.51
C GLY A 30 -14.09 -1.44 5.65
N MET A 31 -13.96 -1.60 4.33
CA MET A 31 -13.74 -0.45 3.42
C MET A 31 -15.04 0.30 3.08
N THR A 32 -16.20 -0.28 3.36
CA THR A 32 -17.51 0.36 3.15
C THR A 32 -17.96 1.23 4.33
N LEU A 33 -17.17 1.31 5.41
CA LEU A 33 -17.45 2.12 6.59
C LEU A 33 -17.14 3.61 6.37
N GLN A 34 -17.87 4.47 7.08
CA GLN A 34 -17.55 5.89 7.15
C GLN A 34 -16.18 6.14 7.80
N GLU A 35 -15.82 5.32 8.79
CA GLU A 35 -14.51 5.30 9.44
C GLU A 35 -13.86 3.95 9.17
N ILE A 36 -12.96 3.92 8.19
CA ILE A 36 -12.20 2.71 7.82
C ILE A 36 -11.05 2.55 8.82
N ASP A 37 -10.92 1.36 9.42
CA ASP A 37 -9.76 1.02 10.25
C ASP A 37 -8.47 1.16 9.42
N PRO A 38 -7.46 1.92 9.88
CA PRO A 38 -6.25 2.12 9.11
C PRO A 38 -5.49 0.82 8.75
N ALA A 39 -5.60 -0.24 9.56
CA ALA A 39 -5.02 -1.54 9.25
C ALA A 39 -5.77 -2.27 8.12
N ILE A 40 -7.09 -2.11 8.04
CA ILE A 40 -7.91 -2.63 6.93
C ILE A 40 -7.56 -1.86 5.65
N TYR A 41 -7.47 -0.53 5.73
CA TYR A 41 -7.06 0.28 4.58
C TYR A 41 -5.65 -0.11 4.08
N ALA A 42 -4.70 -0.29 5.01
CA ALA A 42 -3.35 -0.75 4.70
C ALA A 42 -3.33 -2.14 4.03
N TYR A 43 -4.18 -3.06 4.47
CA TYR A 43 -4.35 -4.36 3.84
C TYR A 43 -4.81 -4.21 2.38
N HIS A 44 -5.87 -3.43 2.12
CA HIS A 44 -6.35 -3.24 0.75
C HIS A 44 -5.39 -2.45 -0.14
N TYR A 45 -4.61 -1.54 0.43
CA TYR A 45 -3.53 -0.87 -0.30
C TYR A 45 -2.50 -1.88 -0.84
N ASP A 46 -2.18 -2.92 -0.05
CA ASP A 46 -1.14 -3.90 -0.37
C ASP A 46 -1.67 -5.08 -1.20
N HIS A 47 -2.93 -5.47 -1.04
CA HIS A 47 -3.52 -6.68 -1.63
C HIS A 47 -4.59 -6.39 -2.69
N GLY A 48 -5.00 -5.12 -2.81
CA GLY A 48 -5.99 -4.65 -3.76
C GLY A 48 -7.38 -4.42 -3.20
N PHE A 49 -8.14 -3.63 -3.97
CA PHE A 49 -9.47 -3.18 -3.64
C PHE A 49 -10.52 -4.02 -4.37
N VAL A 50 -10.54 -5.32 -4.07
CA VAL A 50 -11.40 -6.33 -4.71
C VAL A 50 -12.23 -7.09 -3.67
N GLY A 51 -13.25 -7.82 -4.14
CA GLY A 51 -14.13 -8.62 -3.28
C GLY A 51 -15.34 -7.85 -2.74
N GLU A 52 -16.15 -8.53 -1.92
CA GLU A 52 -17.41 -7.98 -1.38
C GLU A 52 -17.21 -6.74 -0.49
N ASP A 53 -16.00 -6.53 0.01
CA ASP A 53 -15.67 -5.35 0.81
C ASP A 53 -15.12 -4.18 -0.01
N ALA A 54 -14.82 -4.33 -1.29
CA ALA A 54 -14.36 -3.19 -2.09
C ALA A 54 -15.44 -2.08 -2.09
N MET A 55 -15.01 -0.81 -2.17
CA MET A 55 -15.89 0.37 -2.02
C MET A 55 -16.94 0.54 -3.14
N GLY A 56 -17.19 -0.48 -3.95
CA GLY A 56 -18.12 -0.47 -5.09
C GLY A 56 -17.60 0.30 -6.31
N TRP A 57 -16.37 0.78 -6.26
CA TRP A 57 -15.69 1.48 -7.35
C TRP A 57 -14.87 0.50 -8.19
N ASP A 58 -14.51 0.93 -9.40
CA ASP A 58 -13.57 0.19 -10.25
C ASP A 58 -12.25 -0.10 -9.46
N PRO A 59 -11.79 -1.36 -9.38
CA PRO A 59 -10.58 -1.69 -8.59
C PRO A 59 -9.31 -1.01 -9.10
N ALA A 60 -9.17 -0.76 -10.40
CA ALA A 60 -8.03 -0.03 -10.95
C ALA A 60 -8.09 1.46 -10.60
N LEU A 61 -9.29 2.06 -10.59
CA LEU A 61 -9.51 3.42 -10.08
C LEU A 61 -9.14 3.53 -8.60
N GLN A 62 -9.60 2.58 -7.77
CA GLN A 62 -9.27 2.57 -6.34
C GLN A 62 -7.76 2.40 -6.10
N TYR A 63 -7.10 1.54 -6.88
CA TYR A 63 -5.65 1.43 -6.87
C TYR A 63 -4.98 2.77 -7.21
N ALA A 64 -5.39 3.42 -8.31
CA ALA A 64 -4.82 4.70 -8.73
C ALA A 64 -4.99 5.77 -7.64
N TRP A 65 -6.20 5.92 -7.10
CA TRP A 65 -6.47 6.82 -5.98
C TRP A 65 -5.59 6.54 -4.77
N SER A 66 -5.44 5.27 -4.39
CA SER A 66 -4.60 4.89 -3.25
C SER A 66 -3.14 5.29 -3.45
N ARG A 67 -2.58 5.10 -4.65
CA ARG A 67 -1.18 5.45 -4.93
C ARG A 67 -0.96 6.96 -5.02
N ILE A 68 -1.95 7.70 -5.52
CA ILE A 68 -1.92 9.17 -5.51
C ILE A 68 -1.95 9.71 -4.07
N ALA A 69 -2.87 9.22 -3.25
CA ALA A 69 -2.95 9.60 -1.84
C ALA A 69 -1.68 9.21 -1.06
N ALA A 70 -1.08 8.05 -1.36
CA ALA A 70 0.19 7.65 -0.75
C ALA A 70 1.36 8.55 -1.20
N ALA A 71 1.40 9.00 -2.45
CA ALA A 71 2.41 9.97 -2.89
C ALA A 71 2.23 11.31 -2.17
N GLU A 72 0.99 11.75 -1.94
CA GLU A 72 0.70 12.96 -1.16
C GLU A 72 1.14 12.83 0.31
N VAL A 73 0.78 11.74 0.97
CA VAL A 73 1.07 11.55 2.40
C VAL A 73 2.51 11.16 2.67
N CYS A 74 3.04 10.19 1.91
CA CYS A 74 4.35 9.58 2.18
C CYS A 74 5.50 10.28 1.45
N ALA A 75 5.24 10.90 0.28
CA ALA A 75 6.25 11.59 -0.52
C ALA A 75 6.07 13.13 -0.53
N GLN A 76 5.01 13.66 0.10
CA GLN A 76 4.66 15.09 0.07
C GLN A 76 4.47 15.61 -1.36
N GLN A 77 3.89 14.77 -2.23
CA GLN A 77 3.61 15.08 -3.63
C GLN A 77 2.10 15.18 -3.84
N PRO A 78 1.48 16.36 -3.62
CA PRO A 78 0.05 16.53 -3.84
C PRO A 78 -0.30 16.33 -5.33
N PRO A 79 -1.50 15.81 -5.64
CA PRO A 79 -1.92 15.61 -7.02
C PRO A 79 -2.05 16.93 -7.77
N SER A 80 -1.54 16.98 -9.00
CA SER A 80 -1.75 18.12 -9.89
C SER A 80 -3.15 18.09 -10.51
N ASP A 81 -3.69 19.25 -10.89
CA ASP A 81 -4.97 19.31 -11.60
C ASP A 81 -4.93 18.56 -12.94
N ALA A 82 -3.77 18.51 -13.59
CA ALA A 82 -3.58 17.71 -14.81
C ALA A 82 -3.77 16.21 -14.54
N LEU A 83 -3.24 15.70 -13.42
CA LEU A 83 -3.46 14.32 -13.01
C LEU A 83 -4.95 14.07 -12.72
N ILE A 84 -5.62 15.00 -12.03
CA ILE A 84 -7.05 14.86 -11.76
C ILE A 84 -7.87 14.85 -13.06
N ALA A 85 -7.50 15.68 -14.04
CA ALA A 85 -8.13 15.66 -15.36
C ALA A 85 -7.94 14.32 -16.07
N LYS A 86 -6.79 13.64 -15.90
CA LYS A 86 -6.57 12.29 -16.43
C LYS A 86 -7.44 11.22 -15.76
N LEU A 87 -7.71 11.34 -14.46
CA LEU A 87 -8.68 10.47 -13.80
C LEU A 87 -10.09 10.67 -14.37
N VAL A 88 -10.51 11.93 -14.58
CA VAL A 88 -11.81 12.27 -15.17
C VAL A 88 -11.92 11.71 -16.59
N GLU A 89 -10.88 11.87 -17.40
CA GLU A 89 -10.83 11.37 -18.78
C GLU A 89 -10.96 9.84 -18.84
N GLN A 90 -10.22 9.13 -17.98
CA GLN A 90 -10.15 7.68 -17.99
C GLN A 90 -11.36 7.00 -17.34
N TYR A 91 -11.80 7.50 -16.18
CA TYR A 91 -12.76 6.81 -15.31
C TYR A 91 -14.11 7.53 -15.18
N GLY A 92 -14.27 8.69 -15.83
CA GLY A 92 -15.43 9.55 -15.67
C GLY A 92 -15.51 10.15 -14.26
N LYS A 93 -16.70 10.62 -13.86
CA LYS A 93 -16.92 11.44 -12.64
C LYS A 93 -16.23 12.81 -12.71
N ASP A 94 -16.61 13.70 -11.81
CA ASP A 94 -16.02 15.04 -11.75
C ASP A 94 -14.76 15.08 -10.88
N ALA A 95 -13.99 16.15 -11.02
CA ALA A 95 -12.76 16.36 -10.27
C ALA A 95 -12.98 16.36 -8.74
N VAL A 96 -14.14 16.80 -8.26
CA VAL A 96 -14.46 16.81 -6.83
C VAL A 96 -14.62 15.38 -6.33
N SER A 97 -15.34 14.53 -7.08
CA SER A 97 -15.53 13.12 -6.76
C SER A 97 -14.20 12.38 -6.62
N HIS A 98 -13.24 12.61 -7.52
CA HIS A 98 -11.92 11.99 -7.39
C HIS A 98 -11.13 12.50 -6.19
N ARG A 99 -11.19 13.80 -5.88
CA ARG A 99 -10.49 14.36 -4.72
C ARG A 99 -11.10 13.88 -3.41
N THR A 100 -12.42 13.90 -3.28
CA THR A 100 -13.10 13.64 -2.01
C THR A 100 -13.32 12.15 -1.74
N ASN A 101 -13.79 11.38 -2.72
CA ASN A 101 -14.11 9.96 -2.52
C ASN A 101 -12.91 9.05 -2.74
N GLY A 102 -11.91 9.51 -3.50
CA GLY A 102 -10.73 8.74 -3.84
C GLY A 102 -9.50 9.18 -3.07
N ILE A 103 -8.97 10.35 -3.42
CA ILE A 103 -7.70 10.83 -2.86
C ILE A 103 -7.84 11.20 -1.38
N GLY A 104 -9.04 11.60 -0.95
CA GLY A 104 -9.38 11.85 0.46
C GLY A 104 -9.10 10.68 1.40
N HIS A 105 -8.79 9.49 0.86
CA HIS A 105 -8.26 8.39 1.65
C HIS A 105 -6.91 8.67 2.32
N GLU A 106 -6.23 9.76 1.95
CA GLU A 106 -5.06 10.25 2.68
C GLU A 106 -5.31 10.41 4.19
N ALA A 107 -6.55 10.71 4.61
CA ALA A 107 -6.89 10.83 6.03
C ALA A 107 -6.67 9.51 6.79
N GLN A 108 -7.00 8.37 6.19
CA GLN A 108 -6.75 7.06 6.81
C GLN A 108 -5.25 6.76 6.87
N MET A 109 -4.50 7.11 5.82
CA MET A 109 -3.04 6.94 5.80
C MET A 109 -2.35 7.79 6.87
N ARG A 110 -2.77 9.06 7.03
CA ARG A 110 -2.25 9.98 8.06
C ARG A 110 -2.59 9.50 9.47
N ALA A 111 -3.74 8.87 9.66
CA ALA A 111 -4.15 8.29 10.94
C ALA A 111 -3.30 7.06 11.33
N ALA A 112 -2.75 6.32 10.36
CA ALA A 112 -1.82 5.22 10.61
C ALA A 112 -0.35 5.69 10.59
N SER A 113 0.25 5.82 11.77
CA SER A 113 1.67 6.21 11.92
C SER A 113 2.66 5.27 11.23
N THR A 114 2.27 4.03 10.93
CA THR A 114 3.09 3.02 10.26
C THR A 114 2.71 2.80 8.79
N PHE A 115 1.78 3.59 8.24
CA PHE A 115 1.33 3.39 6.87
C PHE A 115 2.46 3.62 5.87
N CYS A 116 3.22 4.71 6.00
CA CYS A 116 4.29 5.06 5.09
C CYS A 116 5.54 4.21 5.32
N THR A 117 5.62 3.08 4.64
CA THR A 117 6.84 2.26 4.57
C THR A 117 7.71 2.68 3.37
N PRO A 118 9.02 2.35 3.36
CA PRO A 118 9.86 2.59 2.20
C PRO A 118 9.30 1.95 0.92
N THR A 119 8.73 0.76 1.01
CA THR A 119 8.09 0.05 -0.11
C THR A 119 6.90 0.84 -0.67
N ARG A 120 5.93 1.20 0.19
CA ARG A 120 4.72 1.90 -0.27
C ARG A 120 5.03 3.28 -0.84
N ASN A 121 6.00 3.98 -0.26
CA ASN A 121 6.50 5.25 -0.80
C ASN A 121 7.12 5.07 -2.20
N ALA A 122 8.03 4.09 -2.35
CA ALA A 122 8.68 3.81 -3.63
C ALA A 122 7.67 3.42 -4.72
N GLU A 123 6.68 2.59 -4.37
CA GLU A 123 5.59 2.24 -5.29
C GLU A 123 4.80 3.45 -5.74
N ALA A 124 4.38 4.31 -4.80
CA ALA A 124 3.59 5.50 -5.11
C ALA A 124 4.34 6.47 -6.03
N VAL A 125 5.60 6.79 -5.69
CA VAL A 125 6.45 7.69 -6.49
C VAL A 125 6.74 7.12 -7.88
N MET A 126 6.84 5.80 -8.00
CA MET A 126 7.10 5.13 -9.29
C MET A 126 5.91 5.26 -10.26
N VAL A 127 4.68 5.11 -9.78
CA VAL A 127 3.50 4.99 -10.67
C VAL A 127 2.79 6.33 -10.96
N VAL A 128 2.83 7.27 -10.01
CA VAL A 128 2.10 8.55 -10.15
C VAL A 128 2.50 9.37 -11.39
N PRO A 129 3.78 9.43 -11.81
CA PRO A 129 4.16 10.10 -13.06
C PRO A 129 3.48 9.52 -14.31
N ALA A 130 3.27 8.20 -14.36
CA ALA A 130 2.57 7.55 -15.46
C ALA A 130 1.09 7.95 -15.50
N PHE A 131 0.44 8.02 -14.33
CA PHE A 131 -0.95 8.51 -14.22
C PHE A 131 -1.10 9.96 -14.68
N ALA A 132 -0.12 10.82 -14.38
CA ALA A 132 -0.10 12.19 -14.89
C ALA A 132 0.00 12.25 -16.43
N GLY A 133 0.60 11.23 -17.06
CA GLY A 133 0.62 11.03 -18.51
C GLY A 133 -0.64 10.36 -19.07
N GLY A 134 -1.57 9.90 -18.23
CA GLY A 134 -2.76 9.15 -18.61
C GLY A 134 -2.53 7.64 -18.79
N ASP A 135 -1.36 7.12 -18.43
CA ASP A 135 -1.09 5.68 -18.47
C ASP A 135 -1.49 5.02 -17.14
N PHE A 136 -2.63 4.33 -17.15
CA PHE A 136 -3.15 3.57 -16.01
C PHE A 136 -2.92 2.06 -16.13
N SER A 137 -2.08 1.60 -17.06
CA SER A 137 -1.85 0.16 -17.30
C SER A 137 -1.40 -0.60 -16.06
N THR A 138 -0.57 0.01 -15.21
CA THR A 138 -0.16 -0.58 -13.93
C THR A 138 -1.34 -0.78 -12.99
N ALA A 139 -2.29 0.17 -12.95
CA ALA A 139 -3.48 0.07 -12.12
C ALA A 139 -4.39 -1.08 -12.59
N THR A 140 -4.59 -1.19 -13.91
CA THR A 140 -5.35 -2.30 -14.51
C THR A 140 -4.69 -3.66 -14.25
N ALA A 141 -3.37 -3.76 -14.44
CA ALA A 141 -2.64 -5.01 -14.22
C ALA A 141 -2.69 -5.44 -12.75
N TYR A 142 -2.54 -4.49 -11.83
CA TYR A 142 -2.62 -4.77 -10.40
C TYR A 142 -4.03 -5.19 -9.98
N ALA A 143 -5.07 -4.51 -10.46
CA ALA A 143 -6.46 -4.91 -10.22
C ALA A 143 -6.73 -6.34 -10.69
N ALA A 144 -6.30 -6.70 -11.90
CA ALA A 144 -6.44 -8.06 -12.42
C ALA A 144 -5.68 -9.10 -11.56
N ALA A 145 -4.47 -8.76 -11.08
CA ALA A 145 -3.71 -9.62 -10.18
C ALA A 145 -4.40 -9.78 -8.82
N ALA A 146 -5.03 -8.73 -8.29
CA ALA A 146 -5.79 -8.76 -7.04
C ALA A 146 -7.03 -9.65 -7.17
N GLU A 147 -7.79 -9.50 -8.26
CA GLU A 147 -8.93 -10.37 -8.57
C GLU A 147 -8.52 -11.84 -8.72
N ALA A 148 -7.34 -12.09 -9.28
CA ALA A 148 -6.78 -13.44 -9.42
C ALA A 148 -6.17 -14.00 -8.11
N GLY A 149 -6.05 -13.19 -7.06
CA GLY A 149 -5.36 -13.58 -5.81
C GLY A 149 -3.86 -13.80 -5.99
N THR A 150 -3.24 -13.16 -6.99
CA THR A 150 -1.82 -13.34 -7.34
C THR A 150 -0.95 -12.13 -6.99
N VAL A 151 -1.48 -11.16 -6.24
CA VAL A 151 -0.68 -10.03 -5.75
C VAL A 151 0.41 -10.55 -4.82
N VAL A 152 1.64 -10.17 -5.12
CA VAL A 152 2.80 -10.46 -4.27
C VAL A 152 3.13 -9.19 -3.50
N VAL A 153 2.90 -9.23 -2.19
CA VAL A 153 3.29 -8.16 -1.29
C VAL A 153 4.75 -8.38 -0.89
N ALA A 154 5.61 -7.40 -1.18
CA ALA A 154 6.98 -7.45 -0.69
C ALA A 154 6.95 -7.35 0.83
N ALA A 155 7.40 -8.40 1.52
CA ALA A 155 7.55 -8.36 2.97
C ALA A 155 8.42 -7.16 3.36
N GLY A 156 7.84 -6.24 4.14
CA GLY A 156 8.52 -5.03 4.57
C GLY A 156 9.88 -5.37 5.17
N GLY A 157 10.94 -4.76 4.62
CA GLY A 157 12.31 -4.97 5.07
C GLY A 157 12.47 -4.59 6.54
N GLY A 158 12.36 -5.58 7.42
CA GLY A 158 13.04 -5.55 8.71
C GLY A 158 14.52 -5.46 8.41
N GLY A 159 15.20 -4.45 8.97
CA GLY A 159 16.62 -4.18 8.75
C GLY A 159 17.51 -5.37 9.11
N GLY A 160 17.72 -6.25 8.13
CA GLY A 160 18.83 -7.19 8.10
C GLY A 160 19.98 -6.51 7.38
N GLN A 161 20.89 -5.95 8.17
CA GLN A 161 22.15 -5.37 7.69
C GLN A 161 22.88 -6.42 6.83
N PRO A 162 23.33 -6.11 5.60
CA PRO A 162 24.19 -7.02 4.85
C PRO A 162 25.52 -7.14 5.61
N GLY A 163 25.90 -8.38 5.90
CA GLY A 163 27.06 -8.71 6.72
C GLY A 163 28.34 -8.04 6.21
N GLU A 164 28.93 -7.21 7.06
CA GLU A 164 30.34 -6.86 6.95
C GLU A 164 31.17 -8.08 7.40
N PRO A 165 32.18 -8.50 6.63
CA PRO A 165 33.00 -9.65 6.99
C PRO A 165 33.80 -9.36 8.27
N SER A 166 33.65 -10.26 9.25
CA SER A 166 34.37 -10.23 10.52
C SER A 166 35.87 -10.06 10.31
N ARG A 167 36.40 -8.90 10.69
CA ARG A 167 37.84 -8.74 10.92
C ARG A 167 38.13 -9.10 12.38
N VAL A 168 38.65 -10.29 12.57
CA VAL A 168 39.32 -10.70 13.81
C VAL A 168 40.57 -9.84 13.96
N THR A 169 40.66 -9.00 14.99
CA THR A 169 41.93 -8.57 15.57
C THR A 169 41.82 -8.49 17.09
N SER A 170 42.59 -9.34 17.76
CA SER A 170 42.72 -9.44 19.21
C SER A 170 43.40 -8.23 19.85
N ALA A 171 42.88 -7.86 21.02
CA ALA A 171 43.54 -7.43 22.26
C ALA A 171 44.76 -6.48 22.21
N ALA A 172 44.64 -5.34 22.91
CA ALA A 172 45.40 -5.06 24.13
C ALA A 172 44.98 -3.71 24.78
N GLY A 173 44.78 -3.71 26.11
CA GLY A 173 45.29 -2.63 26.97
C GLY A 173 44.32 -1.61 27.59
N GLY A 174 43.69 -1.98 28.71
CA GLY A 174 43.71 -1.20 29.97
C GLY A 174 42.81 0.06 30.14
N PRO A 175 42.51 0.48 31.40
CA PRO A 175 41.19 0.99 31.79
C PRO A 175 41.17 2.42 32.37
N ALA A 176 39.96 2.96 32.57
CA ALA A 176 39.47 3.77 33.71
C ALA A 176 38.59 4.95 33.26
N GLY A 177 37.52 5.22 34.02
CA GLY A 177 36.82 6.52 33.97
C GLY A 177 35.29 6.48 34.03
N ASP A 178 34.74 5.95 35.12
CA ASP A 178 33.76 6.59 35.99
C ASP A 178 32.80 7.70 35.47
N LEU A 179 31.49 7.47 35.75
CA LEU A 179 30.49 8.37 36.35
C LEU A 179 29.24 8.80 35.55
N ALA A 180 28.13 8.66 36.28
CA ALA A 180 26.87 9.42 36.30
C ALA A 180 25.73 9.02 35.34
N GLY A 181 24.64 8.54 35.96
CA GLY A 181 23.32 8.35 35.35
C GLY A 181 22.47 9.63 35.32
N PRO A 182 21.13 9.53 35.41
CA PRO A 182 20.24 9.79 34.29
C PRO A 182 19.39 11.06 34.46
N ALA A 183 18.88 11.61 33.35
CA ALA A 183 17.79 12.60 33.38
C ALA A 183 16.82 12.40 32.21
N ALA A 184 15.59 12.04 32.58
CA ALA A 184 14.41 12.11 31.73
C ALA A 184 14.01 13.56 31.49
N HIS A 185 13.46 13.90 30.33
CA HIS A 185 12.40 14.91 30.24
C HIS A 185 11.44 14.60 29.09
N ARG A 186 10.18 14.41 29.50
CA ARG A 186 8.97 14.35 28.68
C ARG A 186 8.61 15.78 28.24
N GLY A 187 8.23 15.97 26.99
CA GLY A 187 7.43 17.10 26.51
C GLY A 187 6.45 16.55 25.48
N LEU A 188 5.19 16.26 25.83
CA LEU A 188 4.05 17.20 25.90
C LEU A 188 3.93 18.07 24.64
N TRP A 189 3.32 17.51 23.59
CA TRP A 189 2.65 18.26 22.54
C TRP A 189 1.15 17.99 22.64
N ARG A 190 0.37 19.06 22.85
CA ARG A 190 -1.09 19.11 22.72
C ARG A 190 -1.40 20.04 21.53
N PRO A 191 -2.46 19.76 20.74
CA PRO A 191 -2.75 20.45 19.50
C PRO A 191 -3.66 21.66 19.70
N LEU A 192 -3.56 22.61 18.77
CA LEU A 192 -4.63 23.48 18.29
C LEU A 192 -4.67 23.37 16.76
#